data_AF-A0A7T7VQ35-F1
#
_entry.id   AF-A0A7T7VQ35-F1
#
_cell.length_a   1.000
_cell.length_b   1.000
_cell.length_c   1.000
_cell.angle_alpha   90.00
_cell.angle_beta   90.00
_cell.angle_gamma   90.00
#
_symmetry.space_group_name_H-M   'P 1'
#
loop_
_entity.id
_entity.type
_entity.pdbx_description
1 polymer ?
#
loop_
_entity_poly.entity_id
_entity_poly.type
_entity_poly.pdbx_seq_one_letter_code
_entity_poly.pdbx_strand_id
1 'polypeptide(L)' 'MTNDEFERIQPVIEMAQKLHGSLHEKLIERGVAPIDALIASIYATHNLATKLHGDPIAAVEWMRDATDTMERQAMGTQH' A
#
# COMPACT_ATOMS: atom_id res chain seq x y z
N MET A 1 12.24 -0.01 9.29
CA MET A 1 11.23 0.64 10.15
C MET A 1 11.40 0.10 11.56
N THR A 2 11.74 0.95 12.52
CA THR A 2 11.76 0.61 13.95
C THR A 2 10.32 0.47 14.47
N ASN A 3 10.16 -0.10 15.67
CA ASN A 3 8.83 -0.19 16.30
C ASN A 3 8.24 1.21 16.53
N ASP A 4 9.04 2.17 16.99
CA ASP A 4 8.61 3.57 17.21
C ASP A 4 8.14 4.24 15.90
N GLU A 5 8.83 3.97 14.79
CA GLU A 5 8.43 4.47 13.47
C GLU A 5 7.11 3.86 13.02
N PHE A 6 6.88 2.57 13.30
CA PHE A 6 5.65 1.87 12.96
C PHE A 6 4.47 2.38 13.79
N GLU A 7 4.62 2.47 15.11
CA GLU A 7 3.58 3.01 16.01
C GLU A 7 3.18 4.43 15.61
N ARG A 8 4.15 5.26 15.22
CA ARG A 8 3.90 6.63 14.75
C ARG A 8 3.03 6.67 13.49
N ILE A 9 3.18 5.71 12.56
CA ILE A 9 2.45 5.69 11.29
C ILE A 9 1.21 4.80 11.32
N GLN A 10 1.04 3.97 12.34
CA GLN A 10 -0.09 3.03 12.45
C GLN A 10 -1.46 3.68 12.25
N PRO A 11 -1.79 4.84 12.88
CA PRO A 11 -3.08 5.50 12.64
C PRO A 11 -3.26 5.97 11.19
N VAL A 12 -2.16 6.32 10.52
CA VAL A 12 -2.16 6.73 9.10
C VAL A 12 -2.38 5.52 8.20
N ILE A 13 -1.77 4.38 8.52
CA ILE A 13 -1.99 3.10 7.82
C ILE A 13 -3.47 2.72 7.91
N GLU A 14 -4.07 2.75 9.10
CA GLU A 14 -5.49 2.41 9.30
C GLU A 14 -6.43 3.32 8.51
N MET A 15 -6.15 4.63 8.52
CA MET A 15 -6.91 5.59 7.73
C MET A 15 -6.77 5.33 6.22
N ALA A 16 -5.55 5.04 5.74
CA ALA A 16 -5.31 4.69 4.34
C ALA A 16 -6.05 3.40 3.96
N GLN A 17 -6.01 2.36 4.79
CA GLN A 17 -6.74 1.11 4.58
C GLN A 17 -8.24 1.33 4.44
N LYS A 18 -8.84 2.17 5.31
CA LYS A 18 -10.27 2.51 5.21
C LYS A 18 -10.60 3.21 3.89
N LEU A 19 -9.79 4.19 3.49
CA LEU A 19 -10.01 4.93 2.24
C LEU A 19 -9.85 4.04 1.01
N HIS A 20 -8.83 3.17 1.00
CA HIS A 20 -8.62 2.19 -0.06
C HIS A 20 -9.75 1.15 -0.12
N GLY A 21 -10.26 0.68 1.03
CA GLY A 21 -11.42 -0.20 1.10
C GLY A 21 -12.66 0.44 0.48
N SER A 22 -12.97 1.68 0.87
CA SER A 22 -14.10 2.41 0.27
C SER A 22 -13.92 2.70 -1.22
N LEU A 23 -12.70 2.94 -1.69
CA LEU A 23 -12.41 3.08 -3.12
C LEU A 23 -12.66 1.75 -3.85
N HIS A 24 -12.19 0.64 -3.29
CA HIS A 24 -12.32 -0.69 -3.85
C HIS A 24 -13.80 -1.09 -4.00
N GLU A 25 -14.61 -0.90 -2.96
CA GLU A 25 -16.07 -1.12 -2.99
C GLU A 25 -16.73 -0.29 -4.11
N LYS A 26 -16.40 1.00 -4.19
CA LYS A 26 -16.91 1.93 -5.23
C LYS A 26 -16.52 1.55 -6.66
N LEU A 27 -15.39 0.85 -6.86
CA LEU A 27 -14.97 0.37 -8.18
C LEU A 27 -15.76 -0.89 -8.55
N ILE A 28 -15.97 -1.80 -7.59
CA ILE A 28 -16.79 -3.01 -7.77
C ILE A 28 -18.24 -2.64 -8.08
N GLU A 29 -18.81 -1.67 -7.37
CA GLU A 29 -20.16 -1.14 -7.64
C GLU A 29 -20.32 -0.59 -9.07
N ARG A 30 -19.21 -0.15 -9.69
CA ARG A 30 -19.17 0.32 -11.08
C ARG A 30 -18.89 -0.80 -12.10
N GLY A 31 -18.86 -2.05 -11.66
CA GLY A 31 -18.66 -3.22 -12.52
C GLY A 31 -17.19 -3.60 -12.77
N VAL A 32 -16.24 -3.00 -12.06
CA VAL A 32 -14.82 -3.41 -12.13
C VAL A 32 -14.66 -4.75 -11.39
N ALA A 33 -13.93 -5.70 -11.97
CA ALA A 33 -13.63 -6.95 -11.28
C ALA A 33 -12.82 -6.66 -10.00
N PRO A 34 -13.09 -7.33 -8.87
CA PRO A 34 -12.39 -7.05 -7.61
C PRO A 34 -10.86 -7.05 -7.74
N ILE A 35 -10.30 -8.03 -8.46
CA ILE A 35 -8.84 -8.10 -8.65
C ILE A 35 -8.29 -6.90 -9.44
N ASP A 36 -9.01 -6.42 -10.45
CA ASP A 36 -8.60 -5.26 -11.24
C ASP A 36 -8.66 -3.97 -10.41
N ALA A 37 -9.60 -3.86 -9.47
CA ALA A 37 -9.68 -2.74 -8.54
C ALA A 37 -8.49 -2.71 -7.56
N LEU A 38 -7.97 -3.87 -7.14
CA LEU A 38 -6.74 -3.97 -6.36
C LEU A 38 -5.52 -3.57 -7.19
N ILE A 39 -5.41 -4.08 -8.42
CA ILE A 39 -4.35 -3.71 -9.35
C ILE A 39 -4.34 -2.19 -9.57
N ALA A 40 -5.50 -1.58 -9.81
CA ALA A 40 -5.63 -0.13 -9.97
C ALA A 40 -5.10 0.65 -8.74
N SER A 41 -5.32 0.13 -7.53
CA SER A 41 -4.79 0.73 -6.30
C SER A 41 -3.26 0.68 -6.24
N ILE A 42 -2.64 -0.43 -6.68
CA ILE A 42 -1.19 -0.57 -6.77
C ILE A 42 -0.60 0.45 -7.76
N TYR A 43 -1.23 0.60 -8.94
CA TYR A 43 -0.82 1.61 -9.93
C TYR A 43 -0.97 3.04 -9.41
N ALA A 44 -2.05 3.33 -8.68
CA ALA A 44 -2.25 4.64 -8.05
C ALA A 44 -1.14 4.95 -7.02
N THR A 45 -0.78 3.96 -6.19
CA THR A 45 0.33 4.07 -5.24
C THR A 45 1.67 4.26 -5.95
N HIS A 46 1.94 3.50 -7.02
CA HIS A 46 3.16 3.65 -7.83
C HIS A 46 3.30 5.05 -8.43
N ASN A 47 2.21 5.65 -8.90
CA ASN A 47 2.22 7.02 -9.40
C ASN A 47 2.57 8.05 -8.30
N LEU A 48 2.10 7.85 -7.06
CA LEU A 48 2.47 8.71 -5.92
C LEU A 48 3.94 8.53 -5.53
N ALA A 49 4.42 7.29 -5.47
CA ALA A 49 5.83 6.99 -5.21
C ALA A 49 6.73 7.59 -6.30
N THR A 50 6.35 7.47 -7.58
CA THR A 50 7.09 8.06 -8.70
C THR A 50 7.21 9.58 -8.56
N LYS A 51 6.13 10.27 -8.14
CA LYS A 51 6.18 11.72 -7.88
C LYS A 51 7.11 12.09 -6.72
N LEU A 52 7.18 11.24 -5.69
CA LEU A 52 8.05 11.44 -4.53
C LEU A 52 9.53 11.23 -4.87
N HIS A 53 9.83 10.16 -5.62
CA HIS A 53 11.21 9.75 -5.93
C HIS A 53 11.77 10.40 -7.21
N GLY A 54 10.91 10.96 -8.08
CA GLY A 54 11.31 11.56 -9.35
C GLY A 54 11.71 10.55 -10.43
N ASP A 55 11.69 9.26 -10.11
CA ASP A 55 12.04 8.15 -11.00
C ASP A 55 11.08 6.97 -10.78
N PRO A 56 10.41 6.46 -11.85
CA PRO A 56 9.52 5.32 -11.73
C PRO A 56 10.22 4.02 -11.33
N ILE A 57 11.53 3.86 -11.61
CA ILE A 57 12.28 2.66 -11.22
C ILE A 57 12.57 2.69 -9.71
N ALA A 58 13.13 3.79 -9.22
CA ALA A 58 13.34 4.01 -7.78
C ALA A 58 12.03 3.85 -6.97
N ALA A 59 10.89 4.28 -7.53
CA ALA A 59 9.59 4.07 -6.91
C ALA A 59 9.22 2.58 -6.78
N VAL A 60 9.50 1.76 -7.79
CA VAL A 60 9.27 0.31 -7.72
C VAL A 60 10.19 -0.35 -6.69
N GLU A 61 11.45 0.05 -6.64
CA GLU A 61 12.40 -0.47 -5.65
C GLU A 61 11.94 -0.14 -4.22
N TRP A 62 11.55 1.10 -3.97
CA TRP A 62 10.99 1.50 -2.67
C TRP A 62 9.72 0.73 -2.32
N MET A 63 8.81 0.50 -3.27
CA MET A 63 7.60 -0.30 -3.05
C MET A 63 7.91 -1.77 -2.74
N ARG A 64 8.99 -2.34 -3.28
CA ARG A 64 9.46 -3.69 -2.93
C ARG A 64 9.97 -3.73 -1.49
N ASP A 65 10.80 -2.79 -1.08
CA ASP A 65 11.30 -2.71 0.30
C ASP A 65 10.16 -2.55 1.32
N ALA A 66 9.12 -1.80 0.96
CA ALA A 66 7.90 -1.67 1.76
C ALA A 66 7.17 -3.02 1.87
N THR A 67 7.04 -3.75 0.76
CA THR A 67 6.43 -5.10 0.72
C THR A 67 7.21 -6.08 1.59
N ASP A 68 8.53 -6.13 1.46
CA ASP A 68 9.40 -6.99 2.26
C ASP A 68 9.27 -6.67 3.76
N THR A 69 9.05 -5.40 4.10
CA THR A 69 8.80 -5.00 5.49
C THR A 69 7.47 -5.52 6.01
N MET A 70 6.41 -5.43 5.21
CA MET A 70 5.10 -6.01 5.56
C MET A 70 5.18 -7.54 5.69
N GLU A 71 5.90 -8.20 4.80
CA GLU A 71 6.12 -9.65 4.84
C GLU A 71 6.82 -10.07 6.15
N ARG A 72 7.92 -9.40 6.51
CA ARG A 72 8.63 -9.66 7.78
C ARG A 72 7.72 -9.45 9.00
N GLN A 73 6.88 -8.43 8.99
CA GLN A 73 5.92 -8.19 10.07
C GLN A 73 4.86 -9.30 10.17
N ALA A 74 4.33 -9.75 9.04
CA ALA A 74 3.35 -10.83 8.97
C ALA A 74 3.94 -12.18 9.43
N MET A 75 5.21 -12.45 9.11
CA MET A 75 5.92 -13.63 9.58
C MET A 75 6.33 -13.53 11.06
N GLY A 76 6.74 -12.34 11.51
CA GLY A 76 7.16 -12.08 12.89
C GLY A 76 6.03 -12.11 13.91
N THR A 77 4.76 -12.07 13.47
CA THR A 77 3.57 -12.22 14.33
C THR A 77 3.16 -13.69 14.55
N GLN A 78 3.90 -14.67 14.04
CA GLN A 78 3.61 -16.11 14.21
C GLN A 78 4.27 -16.79 15.43
N HIS A 79 4.76 -16.04 16.42
CA HIS A 79 5.37 -16.60 17.65
C HIS A 79 4.86 -15.95 18.93
#